data_AF-A0A974NZA0-F1
#
_entry.id   AF-A0A974NZA0-F1
#
_cell.length_a   1.000
_cell.length_b   1.000
_cell.length_c   1.000
_cell.angle_alpha   90.00
_cell.angle_beta   90.00
_cell.angle_gamma   90.00
#
_symmetry.space_group_name_H-M   'P 1'
#
loop_
_entity.id
_entity.type
_entity.pdbx_description
1 polymer ?
#
loop_
_entity_poly.entity_id
_entity_poly.type
_entity_poly.pdbx_seq_one_letter_code
_entity_poly.pdbx_strand_id
1 'polypeptide(L)'
;MSVFSRKIDDDDVKKIDCRLHVIFDYVLFFAVVFLSATENLPLISIIVEVASAFGTTGLSLGITDDLTTVGKLMIALLMFIGRIGMLYTLMIFLYQKKHVT
;
A
#
# COMPACT_ATOMS: atom_id res chain seq x y z
N MET A 1 25.49 11.26 -2.76
CA MET A 1 26.17 11.28 -4.08
C MET A 1 25.81 12.60 -4.73
N SER A 2 26.74 13.54 -4.81
CA SER A 2 26.47 14.91 -5.26
C SER A 2 26.36 14.94 -6.79
N VAL A 3 25.13 14.91 -7.29
CA VAL A 3 24.81 15.31 -8.66
C VAL A 3 24.18 16.69 -8.59
N PHE A 4 24.92 17.69 -9.09
CA PHE A 4 24.41 19.01 -9.46
C PHE A 4 23.89 19.92 -8.34
N SER A 5 24.82 20.48 -7.55
CA SER A 5 24.71 21.78 -6.85
C SER A 5 23.34 22.20 -6.25
N ARG A 6 22.62 21.27 -5.61
CA ARG A 6 21.52 21.55 -4.66
C ARG A 6 21.62 20.53 -3.53
N LYS A 7 21.88 20.99 -2.30
CA LYS A 7 21.78 20.17 -1.09
C LYS A 7 20.30 19.99 -0.79
N ILE A 8 19.70 18.96 -1.36
CA ILE A 8 18.51 18.35 -0.75
C ILE A 8 19.08 17.64 0.48
N ASP A 9 18.61 18.01 1.66
CA ASP A 9 18.97 17.31 2.88
C ASP A 9 18.40 15.88 2.74
N ASP A 10 19.27 14.92 2.38
CA ASP A 10 18.91 13.51 2.17
C ASP A 10 18.19 12.93 3.40
N ASP A 11 18.38 13.54 4.57
CA ASP A 11 17.73 13.17 5.83
C ASP A 11 16.22 13.50 5.85
N ASP A 12 15.77 14.62 5.28
CA ASP A 12 14.33 14.95 5.24
C ASP A 12 13.59 14.07 4.24
N VAL A 13 14.18 13.78 3.08
CA VAL A 13 13.56 12.92 2.06
C VAL A 13 13.50 11.47 2.56
N LYS A 14 14.56 10.95 3.17
CA LYS A 14 14.55 9.61 3.78
C LYS A 14 13.56 9.53 4.95
N LYS A 15 13.45 10.58 5.76
CA LYS A 15 12.46 10.62 6.85
C LYS A 15 11.03 10.59 6.35
N ILE A 16 10.71 11.36 5.30
CA ILE A 16 9.36 11.40 4.74
C ILE A 16 9.02 10.05 4.09
N ASP A 17 9.90 9.53 3.24
CA ASP A 17 9.69 8.28 2.51
C ASP A 17 9.54 7.06 3.46
N CYS A 18 10.45 6.93 4.44
CA CYS A 18 10.37 5.83 5.42
C CYS A 18 9.10 5.88 6.27
N ARG A 19 8.62 7.06 6.68
CA ARG A 19 7.47 7.16 7.59
C ARG A 19 6.19 6.64 6.95
N LEU A 20 6.00 6.94 5.67
CA LEU A 20 4.80 6.54 4.96
C LEU A 20 4.81 5.06 4.62
N HIS A 21 5.95 4.53 4.19
CA HIS A 21 6.09 3.10 3.92
C HIS A 21 5.76 2.27 5.18
N VAL A 22 6.27 2.70 6.34
CA VAL A 22 5.97 2.03 7.63
C VAL A 22 4.47 2.04 7.94
N ILE A 23 3.77 3.14 7.70
CA ILE A 23 2.32 3.21 7.93
C ILE A 23 1.57 2.27 6.98
N PHE A 24 1.95 2.20 5.71
CA PHE A 24 1.32 1.30 4.73
C PHE A 24 1.53 -0.18 5.08
N ASP A 25 2.74 -0.57 5.46
CA ASP A 25 3.03 -1.94 5.91
C ASP A 25 2.21 -2.32 7.15
N TYR A 26 2.08 -1.41 8.11
CA TYR A 26 1.25 -1.64 9.30
C TYR A 26 -0.23 -1.82 8.97
N VAL A 27 -0.78 -1.02 8.05
CA VAL A 27 -2.19 -1.14 7.61
C VAL A 27 -2.41 -2.47 6.88
N LEU A 28 -1.49 -2.87 6.01
CA LEU A 28 -1.55 -4.18 5.34
C LEU A 28 -1.53 -5.32 6.35
N PHE A 29 -0.57 -5.31 7.28
CA PHE A 29 -0.43 -6.36 8.28
C PHE A 29 -1.70 -6.48 9.13
N PHE A 30 -2.24 -5.35 9.59
CA PHE A 30 -3.50 -5.31 10.34
C PHE A 30 -4.67 -5.89 9.54
N ALA A 31 -4.79 -5.53 8.26
CA ALA A 31 -5.86 -6.04 7.41
C ALA A 31 -5.76 -7.55 7.17
N VAL A 32 -4.55 -8.10 6.95
CA VAL A 32 -4.35 -9.56 6.81
C VAL A 32 -4.76 -10.28 8.10
N VAL A 33 -4.33 -9.79 9.27
CA VAL A 33 -4.68 -10.40 10.56
C VAL A 33 -6.18 -10.32 10.82
N PHE A 34 -6.81 -9.17 10.57
CA PHE A 34 -8.25 -9.01 10.75
C PHE A 34 -9.06 -9.91 9.81
N LEU A 35 -8.69 -9.98 8.53
CA LEU A 35 -9.37 -10.84 7.55
C LEU A 35 -9.17 -12.32 7.88
N SER A 36 -7.97 -12.70 8.34
CA SER A 36 -7.68 -14.06 8.83
C SER A 36 -8.45 -14.44 10.09
N ALA A 37 -8.83 -13.48 10.93
CA ALA A 37 -9.65 -13.75 12.12
C ALA A 37 -11.15 -13.80 11.79
N THR A 38 -11.58 -13.09 10.74
CA THR A 38 -12.99 -12.97 10.35
C THR A 38 -13.41 -14.07 9.35
N GLU A 39 -12.50 -14.47 8.47
CA GLU A 39 -12.73 -15.45 7.41
C GLU A 39 -12.00 -16.77 7.73
N ASN A 40 -12.73 -17.90 7.71
CA ASN A 40 -12.13 -19.24 7.84
C ASN A 40 -11.66 -19.77 6.47
N LEU A 41 -10.94 -18.94 5.71
CA LEU A 41 -10.41 -19.27 4.39
C LEU A 41 -8.91 -19.57 4.47
N PRO A 42 -8.34 -20.26 3.46
CA PRO A 42 -6.90 -20.53 3.45
C PRO A 42 -6.09 -19.23 3.52
N LEU A 43 -5.05 -19.21 4.35
CA LEU A 43 -4.20 -18.02 4.57
C LEU A 43 -3.56 -17.50 3.28
N ILE A 44 -3.10 -18.39 2.41
CA ILE A 44 -2.49 -18.03 1.12
C ILE A 44 -3.46 -17.21 0.26
N SER A 45 -4.73 -17.60 0.33
CA SER A 45 -5.83 -17.01 -0.39
C SER A 45 -6.13 -15.60 0.10
N ILE A 46 -6.18 -15.40 1.42
CA ILE A 46 -6.34 -14.09 2.06
C ILE A 46 -5.17 -13.16 1.70
N ILE A 47 -3.94 -13.66 1.77
CA ILE A 47 -2.73 -12.86 1.48
C ILE A 47 -2.73 -12.39 0.02
N VAL A 48 -3.06 -13.27 -0.92
CA VAL A 48 -3.15 -12.91 -2.35
C VAL A 48 -4.24 -11.87 -2.59
N GLU A 49 -5.39 -11.99 -1.94
CA GLU A 49 -6.49 -11.04 -2.08
C GLU A 49 -6.11 -9.66 -1.53
N VAL A 50 -5.51 -9.60 -0.33
CA VAL A 50 -5.05 -8.35 0.29
C VAL A 50 -3.91 -7.72 -0.51
N ALA A 51 -2.94 -8.51 -0.97
CA ALA A 51 -1.84 -8.03 -1.80
C ALA A 51 -2.34 -7.46 -3.14
N SER A 52 -3.33 -8.11 -3.76
CA SER A 52 -3.93 -7.65 -5.01
C SER A 52 -4.80 -6.40 -4.84
N ALA A 53 -5.58 -6.35 -3.76
CA ALA A 53 -6.35 -5.16 -3.41
C ALA A 53 -5.43 -3.96 -3.15
N PHE A 54 -4.33 -4.18 -2.42
CA PHE A 54 -3.32 -3.14 -2.17
C PHE A 54 -2.64 -2.67 -3.46
N GLY A 55 -2.21 -3.60 -4.31
CA GLY A 55 -1.61 -3.30 -5.59
C GLY A 55 -2.59 -2.76 -6.64
N THR A 56 -3.89 -2.74 -6.35
CA THR A 56 -4.97 -2.46 -7.32
C THR A 56 -4.85 -3.29 -8.60
N THR A 57 -4.32 -4.52 -8.50
CA THR A 57 -4.06 -5.39 -9.66
C THR A 57 -5.31 -6.12 -10.14
N GLY A 58 -6.36 -6.17 -9.32
CA GLY A 58 -7.64 -6.80 -9.67
C GLY A 58 -7.60 -8.32 -9.80
N LEU A 59 -6.50 -8.95 -9.36
CA LEU A 59 -6.37 -10.40 -9.27
C LEU A 59 -7.16 -10.92 -8.05
N SER A 60 -7.96 -11.97 -8.22
CA SER A 60 -8.66 -12.63 -7.13
C SER A 60 -8.61 -14.14 -7.37
N LEU A 61 -8.47 -14.91 -6.30
CA LEU A 61 -8.56 -16.38 -6.37
C LEU A 61 -10.01 -16.88 -6.42
N GLY A 62 -10.98 -15.99 -6.67
CA GLY A 62 -12.42 -16.32 -6.76
C GLY A 62 -13.13 -16.38 -5.41
N ILE A 63 -12.41 -16.11 -4.32
CA ILE A 63 -12.90 -16.12 -2.94
C ILE A 63 -13.54 -14.80 -2.53
N THR A 64 -13.35 -13.72 -3.30
CA THR A 64 -13.99 -12.42 -3.04
C THR A 64 -15.50 -12.56 -2.82
N ASP A 65 -16.18 -13.49 -3.50
CA ASP A 65 -17.62 -13.71 -3.32
C ASP A 65 -17.99 -14.41 -2.01
N ASP A 66 -17.14 -15.31 -1.52
CA ASP A 66 -17.30 -16.05 -0.26
C ASP A 66 -16.93 -15.23 0.98
N LEU A 67 -16.30 -14.07 0.81
CA LEU A 67 -16.02 -13.17 1.93
C LEU A 67 -17.32 -12.63 2.55
N THR A 68 -17.32 -12.53 3.88
CA THR A 68 -18.38 -11.85 4.62
C THR A 68 -18.54 -10.39 4.16
N THR A 69 -19.72 -9.81 4.38
CA THR A 69 -19.99 -8.40 4.07
C THR A 69 -18.95 -7.45 4.69
N VAL A 70 -18.43 -7.81 5.87
CA VAL A 70 -17.38 -7.06 6.56
C VAL A 70 -16.04 -7.18 5.84
N GLY A 71 -15.67 -8.38 5.40
CA GLY A 71 -14.45 -8.62 4.62
C GLY A 71 -14.44 -7.87 3.29
N LYS A 72 -15.57 -7.87 2.56
CA LYS A 72 -15.74 -7.10 1.31
C LYS A 72 -15.56 -5.61 1.54
N LEU A 73 -16.12 -5.06 2.61
CA LEU A 73 -15.96 -3.66 2.98
C LEU A 73 -14.49 -3.33 3.29
N MET A 74 -13.78 -4.23 3.97
CA MET A 74 -12.37 -4.02 4.28
C MET A 74 -11.49 -4.06 3.02
N ILE A 75 -11.71 -5.00 2.10
CA ILE A 75 -11.02 -5.06 0.80
C ILE A 75 -11.25 -3.77 0.00
N ALA A 76 -12.49 -3.26 -0.02
CA ALA A 76 -12.83 -2.01 -0.71
C ALA A 76 -12.06 -0.79 -0.12
N LEU A 77 -11.97 -0.71 1.21
CA LEU A 77 -11.14 0.31 1.87
C LEU A 77 -9.66 0.14 1.52
N LEU A 78 -9.18 -1.10 1.46
CA LEU A 78 -7.79 -1.42 1.16
C LEU A 78 -7.40 -1.03 -0.27
N MET A 79 -8.30 -1.22 -1.24
CA MET A 79 -8.12 -0.74 -2.62
C MET A 79 -7.99 0.79 -2.70
N PHE A 80 -8.78 1.51 -1.91
CA PHE A 80 -8.72 2.98 -1.86
C PHE A 80 -7.38 3.45 -1.27
N ILE A 81 -6.94 2.82 -0.18
CA ILE A 81 -5.67 3.11 0.49
C ILE A 81 -4.49 2.78 -0.43
N GLY A 82 -4.49 1.62 -1.08
CA GLY A 82 -3.44 1.20 -2.02
C GLY A 82 -3.25 2.20 -3.16
N ARG A 83 -4.35 2.72 -3.73
CA ARG A 83 -4.30 3.76 -4.76
C ARG A 83 -3.68 5.07 -4.23
N ILE A 84 -4.02 5.50 -3.01
CA ILE A 84 -3.45 6.70 -2.39
C ILE A 84 -1.95 6.53 -2.14
N GLY A 85 -1.51 5.36 -1.66
CA GLY A 85 -0.10 5.05 -1.43
C GLY A 85 0.72 5.18 -2.71
N MET A 86 0.25 4.57 -3.80
CA MET A 86 0.94 4.64 -5.08
C MET A 86 1.02 6.07 -5.64
N LEU A 87 -0.05 6.86 -5.49
CA LEU A 87 -0.06 8.27 -5.90
C LEU A 87 0.90 9.12 -5.06
N TYR A 88 1.03 8.83 -3.77
CA TYR A 88 1.95 9.56 -2.89
C TYR A 88 3.41 9.29 -3.26
N THR A 89 3.77 8.02 -3.47
CA THR A 89 5.12 7.65 -3.93
C THR A 89 5.44 8.28 -5.28
N LEU A 90 4.48 8.30 -6.21
CA LEU A 90 4.63 8.97 -7.50
C LEU A 90 4.80 10.49 -7.34
N MET A 91 4.03 11.14 -6.46
CA MET A 91 4.12 12.57 -6.18
C MET A 91 5.49 12.94 -5.61
N ILE A 92 6.03 12.18 -4.64
CA ILE A 92 7.39 12.39 -4.15
C ILE A 92 8.36 12.29 -5.32
N PHE A 93 8.29 11.22 -6.11
CA PHE A 93 9.19 10.99 -7.23
C PHE A 93 9.13 12.11 -8.30
N LEU A 94 7.93 12.61 -8.61
CA LEU A 94 7.75 13.72 -9.55
C LEU A 94 8.14 15.08 -8.94
N TYR A 95 7.91 15.29 -7.65
CA TYR A 95 8.36 16.48 -6.92
C TYR A 95 9.90 16.58 -6.94
N GLN A 96 10.58 15.44 -6.77
CA GLN A 96 12.03 15.33 -6.96
C GLN A 96 12.43 15.74 -8.39
N LYS A 97 11.70 15.31 -9.43
CA LYS A 97 11.99 15.67 -10.83
C LYS A 97 11.72 17.15 -11.15
N LYS A 98 10.65 17.75 -10.61
CA LYS A 98 10.25 19.14 -10.86
C LYS A 98 11.19 20.17 -10.22
N HIS A 99 11.86 19.81 -9.13
CA HIS A 99 12.92 20.64 -8.53
C HIS A 99 14.30 20.46 -9.19
N VAL A 100 14.40 19.61 -10.24
CA VAL A 100 15.63 19.30 -10.99
C VAL A 100 15.64 19.88 -12.41
N THR A 101 14.57 20.58 -12.83
CA THR A 101 14.56 21.40 -14.08
C THR A 101 14.60 22.88 -13.74
#